data_AF-A0A1V8M3J1-F1
#
_entry.id   AF-A0A1V8M3J1-F1
#
_cell.length_a   1.000
_cell.length_b   1.000
_cell.length_c   1.000
_cell.angle_alpha   90.00
_cell.angle_beta   90.00
_cell.angle_gamma   90.00
#
_symmetry.space_group_name_H-M   'P 1'
#
loop_
_entity.id
_entity.type
_entity.pdbx_description
1 polymer ?
#
loop_
_entity_poly.entity_id
_entity_poly.type
_entity_poly.pdbx_seq_one_letter_code
_entity_poly.pdbx_strand_id
1 'polypeptide(L)'
;MKKRPVSFCVFAVLVIFSAFPSLVGADQNSRDLPPVGPYGVAVTPGIYLVNFSLLYISNPNLAANMPAYRTPIPLVFSDCLEKNPQGCSYAAFARFFGDKPFPRSKSCSYPTACQANSKWERLAPGIARRLSQLNEPLGLDRANKIARSLGIDKGMILTDWEYQCMIGTPADRDEDQDTIVTCVNNLTNSNGTTNIPLSSYGLSITQKGDAQSDCAPEAPCLVFNDLFDGPLEKIAIKCGFEQKLDRMVRETSFPQLIENANGCQQFGIKETNGACIVEPVCSSRYD
;
A
#
# COMPACT_ATOMS: atom_id res chain seq x y z
N MET A 1 30.36 27.45 13.46
CA MET A 1 28.95 27.39 13.01
C MET A 1 28.25 26.29 13.78
N LYS A 2 27.33 26.63 14.69
CA LYS A 2 26.57 25.66 15.50
C LYS A 2 25.53 24.98 14.62
N LYS A 3 25.72 23.69 14.29
CA LYS A 3 24.68 22.84 13.71
C LYS A 3 23.56 22.70 14.75
N ARG A 4 22.35 23.14 14.42
CA ARG A 4 21.15 22.84 15.21
C ARG A 4 20.72 21.41 14.87
N PRO A 5 20.42 20.54 15.84
CA PRO A 5 19.76 19.29 15.55
C PRO A 5 18.36 19.62 15.01
N VAL A 6 18.06 19.17 13.80
CA VAL A 6 16.69 19.16 13.28
C VAL A 6 16.05 17.92 13.88
N SER A 7 15.29 18.10 14.97
CA SER A 7 14.44 17.04 15.51
C SER A 7 13.40 16.72 14.46
N PHE A 8 13.49 15.56 13.80
CA PHE A 8 12.42 15.00 12.98
C PHE A 8 11.29 14.52 13.91
N CYS A 9 10.51 15.45 14.48
CA CYS A 9 9.20 15.12 15.00
C CYS A 9 8.25 15.00 13.81
N VAL A 10 8.26 13.84 13.14
CA VAL A 10 7.09 13.42 12.38
C VAL A 10 6.04 13.09 13.43
N PHE A 11 4.91 13.81 13.41
CA PHE A 11 3.84 13.66 14.39
C PHE A 11 3.31 12.21 14.38
N ALA A 12 3.78 11.39 15.31
CA ALA A 12 3.08 10.19 15.74
C ALA A 12 1.80 10.64 16.47
N VAL A 13 0.69 10.72 15.74
CA VAL A 13 -0.61 11.01 16.32
C VAL A 13 -1.18 9.72 16.92
N LEU A 14 -0.98 9.57 18.23
CA LEU A 14 -1.69 8.63 19.10
C LEU A 14 -3.20 8.93 19.03
N VAL A 15 -4.05 7.94 18.70
CA VAL A 15 -5.50 8.12 18.68
C VAL A 15 -6.15 7.51 19.93
N ILE A 16 -6.99 8.34 20.55
CA ILE A 16 -7.81 8.12 21.74
C ILE A 16 -9.02 7.25 21.39
N PHE A 17 -9.34 6.30 22.26
CA PHE A 17 -10.54 5.43 22.20
C PHE A 17 -11.84 6.21 22.44
N SER A 18 -12.85 5.97 21.60
CA SER A 18 -14.26 6.03 22.00
C SER A 18 -15.08 5.00 21.22
N ALA A 19 -15.81 4.17 21.97
CA ALA A 19 -16.64 3.08 21.49
C ALA A 19 -18.11 3.51 21.45
N PHE A 20 -18.86 3.12 20.41
CA PHE A 20 -20.34 2.94 20.38
C PHE A 20 -20.74 2.17 19.10
N PRO A 21 -21.94 1.55 19.03
CA PRO A 21 -22.09 0.19 18.53
C PRO A 21 -22.66 0.09 17.11
N SER A 22 -22.41 -1.09 16.53
CA SER A 22 -22.84 -1.60 15.23
C SER A 22 -24.35 -1.63 15.04
N LEU A 23 -24.77 -1.58 13.77
CA LEU A 23 -25.89 -2.35 13.20
C LEU A 23 -26.07 -1.94 11.74
N VAL A 24 -26.05 -2.88 10.79
CA VAL A 24 -27.07 -3.02 9.73
C VAL A 24 -27.02 -4.46 9.19
N GLY A 25 -28.21 -5.06 9.07
CA GLY A 25 -28.42 -6.42 8.58
C GLY A 25 -28.41 -6.53 7.04
N ALA A 26 -28.05 -7.71 6.56
CA ALA A 26 -28.09 -8.07 5.16
C ALA A 26 -29.51 -8.43 4.72
N ASP A 27 -30.01 -7.77 3.67
CA ASP A 27 -31.16 -8.24 2.89
C ASP A 27 -30.65 -8.86 1.59
N GLN A 28 -30.98 -10.13 1.39
CA GLN A 28 -30.59 -10.94 0.23
C GLN A 28 -31.79 -11.05 -0.71
N ASN A 29 -31.94 -10.13 -1.67
CA ASN A 29 -32.61 -10.41 -2.94
C ASN A 29 -32.56 -9.22 -3.90
N SER A 30 -31.56 -9.19 -4.77
CA SER A 30 -31.65 -8.44 -6.02
C SER A 30 -30.71 -9.10 -7.03
N ARG A 31 -31.17 -9.21 -8.28
CA ARG A 31 -30.39 -9.73 -9.43
C ARG A 31 -29.35 -8.69 -9.85
N ASP A 32 -28.46 -8.35 -8.93
CA ASP A 32 -27.48 -7.30 -9.07
C ASP A 32 -26.23 -7.82 -9.78
N LEU A 33 -25.70 -6.97 -10.67
CA LEU A 33 -24.32 -7.04 -11.14
C LEU A 33 -23.38 -7.34 -9.96
N PRO A 34 -22.31 -8.15 -10.15
CA PRO A 34 -21.44 -8.55 -9.05
C PRO A 34 -21.02 -7.30 -8.24
N PRO A 35 -21.09 -7.36 -6.90
CA PRO A 35 -20.68 -6.24 -6.05
C PRO A 35 -19.29 -5.77 -6.44
N VAL A 36 -19.05 -4.46 -6.38
CA VAL A 36 -17.68 -3.95 -6.45
C VAL A 36 -17.01 -4.39 -5.15
N GLY A 37 -16.21 -5.46 -5.22
CA GLY A 37 -15.57 -6.02 -4.05
C GLY A 37 -14.58 -5.04 -3.40
N PRO A 38 -14.17 -5.33 -2.15
CA PRO A 38 -13.24 -4.51 -1.42
C PRO A 38 -11.84 -4.55 -2.04
N TYR A 39 -11.02 -3.55 -1.74
CA TYR A 39 -9.62 -3.49 -2.15
C TYR A 39 -8.72 -3.52 -0.92
N GLY A 40 -7.52 -4.09 -1.03
CA GLY A 40 -6.48 -3.87 -0.04
C GLY A 40 -6.14 -2.38 0.01
N VAL A 41 -6.03 -1.82 1.22
CA VAL A 41 -5.86 -0.37 1.38
C VAL A 41 -4.52 0.11 0.78
N ALA A 42 -3.53 -0.79 0.62
CA ALA A 42 -2.26 -0.52 -0.06
C ALA A 42 -2.36 -0.09 -1.53
N VAL A 43 -3.45 -0.45 -2.25
CA VAL A 43 -3.69 -0.03 -3.64
C VAL A 43 -4.62 1.19 -3.76
N THR A 44 -4.93 1.85 -2.64
CA THR A 44 -5.61 3.14 -2.63
C THR A 44 -4.65 4.27 -3.02
N PRO A 45 -5.12 5.39 -3.59
CA PRO A 45 -4.23 6.37 -4.19
C PRO A 45 -3.20 6.97 -3.23
N GLY A 46 -3.60 7.33 -2.01
CA GLY A 46 -2.70 7.92 -1.01
C GLY A 46 -1.58 6.95 -0.64
N ILE A 47 -1.94 5.75 -0.17
CA ILE A 47 -0.99 4.75 0.31
C ILE A 47 -0.09 4.25 -0.83
N TYR A 48 -0.67 3.96 -2.00
CA TYR A 48 0.11 3.52 -3.15
C TYR A 48 1.20 4.55 -3.51
N LEU A 49 0.90 5.85 -3.48
CA LEU A 49 1.86 6.88 -3.85
C LEU A 49 2.90 7.17 -2.75
N VAL A 50 2.56 6.98 -1.47
CA VAL A 50 3.56 6.98 -0.37
C VAL A 50 4.55 5.83 -0.59
N ASN A 51 4.03 4.61 -0.76
CA ASN A 51 4.84 3.41 -1.02
C ASN A 51 5.70 3.58 -2.29
N PHE A 52 5.12 4.11 -3.36
CA PHE A 52 5.83 4.43 -4.59
C PHE A 52 6.98 5.41 -4.37
N SER A 53 6.78 6.46 -3.59
CA SER A 53 7.80 7.50 -3.36
C SER A 53 9.02 6.90 -2.65
N LEU A 54 8.77 6.09 -1.61
CA LEU A 54 9.81 5.40 -0.85
C LEU A 54 10.57 4.39 -1.71
N LEU A 55 9.85 3.56 -2.47
CA LEU A 55 10.44 2.59 -3.37
C LEU A 55 11.25 3.26 -4.48
N TYR A 56 10.76 4.35 -5.06
CA TYR A 56 11.39 5.00 -6.21
C TYR A 56 12.69 5.71 -5.81
N ILE A 57 12.69 6.39 -4.66
CA ILE A 57 13.92 6.98 -4.11
C ILE A 57 14.92 5.90 -3.74
N SER A 58 14.46 4.78 -3.18
CA SER A 58 15.32 3.65 -2.85
C SER A 58 15.95 3.00 -4.09
N ASN A 59 15.12 2.64 -5.07
CA ASN A 59 15.55 2.06 -6.34
C ASN A 59 14.38 2.16 -7.36
N PRO A 60 14.51 2.95 -8.44
CA PRO A 60 13.45 3.12 -9.43
C PRO A 60 12.97 1.82 -10.08
N ASN A 61 13.82 0.79 -10.16
CA ASN A 61 13.43 -0.51 -10.71
C ASN A 61 12.48 -1.27 -9.78
N LEU A 62 12.57 -1.06 -8.46
CA LEU A 62 11.62 -1.64 -7.50
C LEU A 62 10.25 -0.97 -7.64
N ALA A 63 10.22 0.36 -7.69
CA ALA A 63 8.98 1.09 -7.93
C ALA A 63 8.33 0.72 -9.28
N ALA A 64 9.13 0.40 -10.30
CA ALA A 64 8.64 -0.11 -11.58
C ALA A 64 7.96 -1.49 -11.48
N ASN A 65 8.21 -2.25 -10.42
CA ASN A 65 7.58 -3.55 -10.15
C ASN A 65 6.33 -3.44 -9.25
N MET A 66 5.92 -2.24 -8.82
CA MET A 66 4.60 -2.04 -8.22
C MET A 66 3.48 -2.35 -9.22
N PRO A 67 2.26 -2.68 -8.78
CA PRO A 67 1.18 -3.04 -9.69
C PRO A 67 0.71 -1.83 -10.51
N ALA A 68 0.67 -1.98 -11.84
CA ALA A 68 0.11 -0.97 -12.75
C ALA A 68 -1.41 -0.81 -12.62
N TYR A 69 -2.06 -1.88 -12.15
CA TYR A 69 -3.50 -2.01 -12.02
C TYR A 69 -3.90 -2.63 -10.68
N ARG A 70 -5.06 -2.20 -10.18
CA ARG A 70 -5.72 -2.75 -8.99
C ARG A 70 -6.96 -3.54 -9.38
N THR A 71 -7.33 -4.50 -8.54
CA THR A 71 -8.54 -5.30 -8.70
C THR A 71 -9.19 -5.56 -7.34
N PRO A 72 -10.52 -5.72 -7.28
CA PRO A 72 -11.19 -6.14 -6.05
C PRO A 72 -10.69 -7.49 -5.53
N ILE A 73 -10.59 -7.60 -4.22
CA ILE A 73 -10.45 -8.85 -3.47
C ILE A 73 -11.72 -9.69 -3.66
N PRO A 74 -11.61 -11.01 -3.89
CA PRO A 74 -12.77 -11.88 -3.94
C PRO A 74 -13.58 -11.81 -2.63
N LEU A 75 -14.89 -11.62 -2.70
CA LEU A 75 -15.76 -11.45 -1.52
C LEU A 75 -15.59 -12.59 -0.49
N VAL A 76 -15.51 -13.83 -0.98
CA VAL A 76 -15.30 -15.01 -0.11
C VAL A 76 -13.99 -14.92 0.66
N PHE A 77 -12.98 -14.25 0.12
CA PHE A 77 -11.70 -14.03 0.78
C PHE A 77 -11.75 -12.81 1.74
N SER A 78 -12.43 -11.72 1.37
CA SER A 78 -12.60 -10.58 2.28
C SER A 78 -13.37 -10.97 3.55
N ASP A 79 -14.41 -11.79 3.43
CA ASP A 79 -15.15 -12.34 4.58
C ASP A 79 -14.23 -13.14 5.52
N CYS A 80 -13.20 -13.78 4.97
CA CYS A 80 -12.21 -14.50 5.76
C CYS A 80 -11.28 -13.52 6.47
N LEU A 81 -10.78 -12.49 5.78
CA LEU A 81 -9.88 -11.48 6.34
C LEU A 81 -10.53 -10.69 7.47
N GLU A 82 -11.80 -10.32 7.36
CA GLU A 82 -12.52 -9.61 8.44
C GLU A 82 -12.60 -10.44 9.74
N LYS A 83 -12.67 -11.77 9.61
CA LYS A 83 -12.66 -12.72 10.74
C LYS A 83 -11.24 -13.05 11.20
N ASN A 84 -10.26 -12.99 10.29
CA ASN A 84 -8.86 -13.34 10.51
C ASN A 84 -7.95 -12.24 9.92
N PRO A 85 -7.81 -11.09 10.61
CA PRO A 85 -7.07 -9.93 10.09
C PRO A 85 -5.61 -10.24 9.75
N GLN A 86 -5.00 -11.17 10.48
CA GLN A 86 -3.63 -11.66 10.31
C GLN A 86 -3.43 -12.54 9.06
N GLY A 87 -4.49 -12.77 8.29
CA GLY A 87 -4.46 -13.52 7.05
C GLY A 87 -5.27 -14.80 7.06
N CYS A 88 -5.45 -15.33 5.85
CA CYS A 88 -6.20 -16.54 5.56
C CYS A 88 -5.40 -17.46 4.64
N SER A 89 -5.54 -18.77 4.83
CA SER A 89 -4.80 -19.78 4.05
C SER A 89 -4.90 -19.54 2.55
N TYR A 90 -3.78 -19.17 1.92
CA TYR A 90 -3.79 -18.88 0.49
C TYR A 90 -4.19 -20.12 -0.33
N ALA A 91 -3.70 -21.30 0.05
CA ALA A 91 -4.02 -22.56 -0.64
C ALA A 91 -5.52 -22.85 -0.68
N ALA A 92 -6.27 -22.51 0.39
CA ALA A 92 -7.71 -22.73 0.45
C ALA A 92 -8.51 -21.78 -0.47
N PHE A 93 -7.97 -20.59 -0.74
CA PHE A 93 -8.68 -19.54 -1.49
C PHE A 93 -8.08 -19.21 -2.86
N ALA A 94 -6.94 -19.79 -3.23
CA ALA A 94 -6.21 -19.53 -4.48
C ALA A 94 -7.12 -19.53 -5.72
N ARG A 95 -8.06 -20.48 -5.79
CA ARG A 95 -9.05 -20.63 -6.88
C ARG A 95 -10.01 -19.45 -7.07
N PHE A 96 -10.10 -18.52 -6.11
CA PHE A 96 -10.98 -17.36 -6.21
C PHE A 96 -10.28 -16.13 -6.80
N PHE A 97 -8.94 -16.14 -6.85
CA PHE A 97 -8.15 -15.11 -7.50
C PHE A 97 -8.08 -15.37 -9.01
N GLY A 98 -8.12 -14.32 -9.82
CA GLY A 98 -7.96 -14.42 -11.28
C GLY A 98 -9.20 -14.83 -12.07
N ASP A 99 -10.33 -15.15 -11.44
CA ASP A 99 -11.46 -15.83 -12.12
C ASP A 99 -12.75 -15.00 -12.28
N LYS A 100 -12.77 -13.67 -12.07
CA LYS A 100 -14.04 -12.90 -12.12
C LYS A 100 -14.00 -11.58 -12.88
N PRO A 101 -15.13 -11.22 -13.54
CA PRO A 101 -15.20 -10.15 -14.52
C PRO A 101 -15.05 -8.79 -13.87
N PHE A 102 -14.16 -7.99 -14.43
CA PHE A 102 -13.91 -6.60 -14.06
C PHE A 102 -15.22 -5.81 -14.04
N PRO A 103 -15.46 -5.00 -12.99
CA PRO A 103 -16.75 -4.33 -12.81
C PRO A 103 -17.07 -3.46 -14.03
N ARG A 104 -18.20 -3.75 -14.69
CA ARG A 104 -18.79 -2.89 -15.73
C ARG A 104 -19.70 -1.87 -15.06
N SER A 105 -19.20 -0.63 -15.01
CA SER A 105 -19.92 0.63 -14.74
C SER A 105 -21.01 0.61 -13.65
N LYS A 106 -20.60 0.71 -12.40
CA LYS A 106 -21.23 1.64 -11.44
C LYS A 106 -20.20 2.74 -11.16
N SER A 107 -20.63 4.00 -11.01
CA SER A 107 -19.75 5.08 -10.53
C SER A 107 -19.48 4.80 -9.06
N CYS A 108 -18.41 4.06 -8.79
CA CYS A 108 -17.98 3.74 -7.45
C CYS A 108 -16.77 4.58 -7.11
N SER A 109 -16.83 5.19 -5.93
CA SER A 109 -15.73 5.97 -5.36
C SER A 109 -15.28 5.29 -4.08
N TYR A 110 -14.00 5.43 -3.74
CA TYR A 110 -13.56 5.05 -2.40
C TYR A 110 -14.34 5.86 -1.34
N PRO A 111 -14.48 5.36 -0.10
CA PRO A 111 -14.94 6.17 1.03
C PRO A 111 -14.13 7.47 1.13
N THR A 112 -14.72 8.54 1.65
CA THR A 112 -14.08 9.87 1.71
C THR A 112 -12.69 9.83 2.33
N ALA A 113 -12.47 9.02 3.37
CA ALA A 113 -11.16 8.83 4.03
C ALA A 113 -10.07 8.25 3.10
N CYS A 114 -10.47 7.58 2.03
CA CYS A 114 -9.60 6.92 1.05
C CYS A 114 -9.60 7.59 -0.32
N GLN A 115 -10.36 8.68 -0.51
CA GLN A 115 -10.29 9.50 -1.70
C GLN A 115 -9.04 10.37 -1.66
N ALA A 116 -8.44 10.61 -2.82
CA ALA A 116 -7.37 11.58 -2.96
C ALA A 116 -7.80 12.67 -3.94
N ASN A 117 -7.06 13.78 -3.97
CA ASN A 117 -7.27 14.76 -5.04
C ASN A 117 -7.14 14.08 -6.41
N SER A 118 -7.98 14.46 -7.37
CA SER A 118 -7.96 13.93 -8.75
C SER A 118 -6.56 13.89 -9.38
N LYS A 119 -5.67 14.83 -9.02
CA LYS A 119 -4.26 14.84 -9.45
C LYS A 119 -3.54 13.54 -9.05
N TRP A 120 -3.78 13.03 -7.85
CA TRP A 120 -3.16 11.83 -7.28
C TRP A 120 -3.86 10.56 -7.73
N GLU A 121 -5.18 10.57 -7.83
CA GLU A 121 -5.94 9.41 -8.32
C GLU A 121 -5.49 8.95 -9.71
N ARG A 122 -5.11 9.90 -10.58
CA ARG A 122 -4.59 9.59 -11.93
C ARG A 122 -3.20 8.94 -11.93
N LEU A 123 -2.43 9.07 -10.85
CA LEU A 123 -1.10 8.47 -10.72
C LEU A 123 -1.15 7.07 -10.09
N ALA A 124 -2.21 6.78 -9.33
CA ALA A 124 -2.47 5.49 -8.70
C ALA A 124 -2.74 4.36 -9.74
N PRO A 125 -2.73 3.08 -9.32
CA PRO A 125 -3.06 1.97 -10.21
C PRO A 125 -4.49 2.09 -10.74
N GLY A 126 -4.62 1.90 -12.06
CA GLY A 126 -5.93 1.89 -12.71
C GLY A 126 -6.71 0.62 -12.34
N ILE A 127 -8.03 0.61 -12.52
CA ILE A 127 -8.79 -0.64 -12.33
C ILE A 127 -8.46 -1.58 -13.49
N ALA A 128 -8.06 -2.82 -13.17
CA ALA A 128 -7.84 -3.87 -14.16
C ALA A 128 -9.13 -4.12 -14.98
N ARG A 129 -8.99 -4.48 -16.25
CA ARG A 129 -10.10 -4.73 -17.20
C ARG A 129 -9.99 -6.04 -17.96
N ARG A 130 -8.85 -6.71 -17.85
CA ARG A 130 -8.55 -8.02 -18.46
C ARG A 130 -7.55 -8.77 -17.58
N LEU A 131 -7.56 -10.10 -17.64
CA LEU A 131 -6.70 -10.94 -16.79
C LEU A 131 -5.21 -10.65 -16.97
N SER A 132 -4.79 -10.29 -18.18
CA SER A 132 -3.39 -9.95 -18.47
C SER A 132 -2.89 -8.68 -17.75
N GLN A 133 -3.78 -7.88 -17.17
CA GLN A 133 -3.42 -6.69 -16.38
C GLN A 133 -3.24 -7.01 -14.90
N LEU A 134 -3.71 -8.18 -14.45
CA LEU A 134 -3.52 -8.60 -13.07
C LEU A 134 -2.03 -8.78 -12.81
N ASN A 135 -1.54 -8.03 -11.84
CA ASN A 135 -0.14 -7.95 -11.45
C ASN A 135 0.80 -7.51 -12.59
N GLU A 136 0.28 -6.82 -13.61
CA GLU A 136 1.15 -6.19 -14.61
C GLU A 136 2.04 -5.16 -13.88
N PRO A 137 3.37 -5.21 -14.02
CA PRO A 137 4.26 -4.25 -13.37
C PRO A 137 4.04 -2.84 -13.97
N LEU A 138 4.21 -1.82 -13.13
CA LEU A 138 4.08 -0.41 -13.50
C LEU A 138 4.95 -0.02 -14.69
N GLY A 139 6.17 -0.57 -14.75
CA GLY A 139 7.18 -0.28 -15.74
C GLY A 139 7.93 1.02 -15.47
N LEU A 140 9.21 1.06 -15.86
CA LEU A 140 10.12 2.15 -15.52
C LEU A 140 9.70 3.49 -16.12
N ASP A 141 9.18 3.51 -17.34
CA ASP A 141 8.73 4.74 -17.99
C ASP A 141 7.57 5.41 -17.26
N ARG A 142 6.62 4.62 -16.77
CA ARG A 142 5.48 5.13 -16.00
C ARG A 142 5.92 5.52 -14.60
N ALA A 143 6.79 4.74 -13.96
CA ALA A 143 7.42 5.10 -12.68
C ALA A 143 8.11 6.48 -12.78
N ASN A 144 8.97 6.67 -13.78
CA ASN A 144 9.67 7.94 -14.01
C ASN A 144 8.70 9.13 -14.20
N LYS A 145 7.55 8.92 -14.86
CA LYS A 145 6.52 9.96 -15.04
C LYS A 145 5.79 10.30 -13.73
N ILE A 146 5.49 9.28 -12.91
CA ILE A 146 4.88 9.49 -11.59
C ILE A 146 5.85 10.23 -10.68
N ALA A 147 7.10 9.77 -10.58
CA ALA A 147 8.13 10.41 -9.76
C ALA A 147 8.29 11.91 -10.06
N ARG A 148 8.39 12.29 -11.34
CA ARG A 148 8.42 13.69 -11.75
C ARG A 148 7.16 14.46 -11.34
N SER A 149 6.00 13.83 -11.43
CA SER A 149 4.72 14.44 -11.05
C SER A 149 4.58 14.64 -9.53
N LEU A 150 5.33 13.86 -8.73
CA LEU A 150 5.41 13.96 -7.28
C LEU A 150 6.51 14.95 -6.81
N GLY A 151 7.37 15.42 -7.72
CA GLY A 151 8.49 16.31 -7.41
C GLY A 151 9.81 15.59 -7.08
N ILE A 152 9.88 14.28 -7.32
CA ILE A 152 11.09 13.49 -7.08
C ILE A 152 12.06 13.67 -8.26
N ASP A 153 13.28 14.12 -7.96
CA ASP A 153 14.36 14.26 -8.92
C ASP A 153 15.47 13.21 -8.75
N LYS A 154 16.41 13.18 -9.70
CA LYS A 154 17.51 12.20 -9.71
C LYS A 154 18.45 12.34 -8.51
N GLY A 155 18.59 13.54 -7.94
CA GLY A 155 19.45 13.79 -6.79
C GLY A 155 18.88 13.21 -5.49
N MET A 156 17.61 12.83 -5.46
CA MET A 156 16.99 12.14 -4.33
C MET A 156 17.15 10.61 -4.40
N ILE A 157 17.51 10.04 -5.56
CA ILE A 157 17.61 8.59 -5.73
C ILE A 157 18.86 8.07 -5.02
N LEU A 158 18.72 6.97 -4.28
CA LEU A 158 19.82 6.27 -3.64
C LEU A 158 20.76 5.68 -4.70
N THR A 159 22.05 5.77 -4.44
CA THR A 159 23.07 5.00 -5.14
C THR A 159 22.97 3.52 -4.76
N ASP A 160 23.56 2.65 -5.55
CA ASP A 160 23.59 1.21 -5.26
C ASP A 160 24.17 0.92 -3.86
N TRP A 161 25.18 1.69 -3.43
CA TRP A 161 25.76 1.56 -2.10
C TRP A 161 24.82 2.04 -0.99
N GLU A 162 24.19 3.21 -1.13
CA GLU A 162 23.24 3.72 -0.13
C GLU A 162 22.04 2.77 0.01
N TYR A 163 21.52 2.27 -1.11
CA TYR A 163 20.44 1.29 -1.12
C TYR A 163 20.86 -0.02 -0.46
N GLN A 164 22.02 -0.58 -0.84
CA GLN A 164 22.54 -1.82 -0.24
C GLN A 164 22.82 -1.66 1.26
N CYS A 165 23.32 -0.50 1.68
CA CYS A 165 23.51 -0.19 3.10
C CYS A 165 22.16 -0.10 3.82
N MET A 166 21.15 0.53 3.22
CA MET A 166 19.81 0.65 3.79
C MET A 166 19.18 -0.73 4.05
N ILE A 167 19.28 -1.65 3.09
CA ILE A 167 18.63 -2.98 3.18
C ILE A 167 19.49 -4.06 3.84
N GLY A 168 20.78 -3.81 4.07
CA GLY A 168 21.71 -4.79 4.61
C GLY A 168 21.93 -6.03 3.74
N THR A 169 22.79 -6.92 4.20
CA THR A 169 23.05 -8.25 3.62
C THR A 169 22.24 -9.31 4.36
N PRO A 170 21.77 -10.38 3.70
CA PRO A 170 21.00 -11.43 4.39
C PRO A 170 21.66 -12.04 5.64
N ALA A 171 22.99 -11.96 5.76
CA ALA A 171 23.73 -12.48 6.92
C ALA A 171 23.77 -11.51 8.11
N ASP A 172 23.59 -10.20 7.88
CA ASP A 172 23.87 -9.14 8.87
C ASP A 172 22.71 -8.14 9.04
N ARG A 173 21.52 -8.44 8.52
CA ARG A 173 20.33 -7.61 8.69
C ARG A 173 19.89 -7.58 10.14
N ASP A 174 19.55 -6.39 10.62
CA ASP A 174 18.76 -6.21 11.84
C ASP A 174 17.25 -6.28 11.55
N GLU A 175 16.44 -6.22 12.61
CA GLU A 175 14.98 -6.32 12.51
C GLU A 175 14.34 -5.20 11.66
N ASP A 176 14.92 -4.00 11.69
CA ASP A 176 14.44 -2.85 10.90
C ASP A 176 14.72 -3.09 9.41
N GLN A 177 15.91 -3.58 9.08
CA GLN A 177 16.29 -3.91 7.71
C GLN A 177 15.50 -5.11 7.16
N ASP A 178 15.21 -6.12 7.99
CA ASP A 178 14.32 -7.22 7.62
C ASP A 178 12.90 -6.74 7.36
N THR A 179 12.41 -5.80 8.17
CA THR A 179 11.10 -5.14 7.95
C THR A 179 11.09 -4.37 6.63
N ILE A 180 12.12 -3.56 6.36
CA ILE A 180 12.28 -2.82 5.08
C ILE A 180 12.24 -3.79 3.91
N VAL A 181 13.09 -4.83 3.91
CA VAL A 181 13.20 -5.77 2.79
C VAL A 181 11.89 -6.52 2.57
N THR A 182 11.25 -6.99 3.64
CA THR A 182 10.00 -7.75 3.53
C THR A 182 8.87 -6.86 3.01
N CYS A 183 8.75 -5.63 3.50
CA CYS A 183 7.76 -4.70 2.98
C CYS A 183 8.00 -4.36 1.49
N VAL A 184 9.24 -4.06 1.12
CA VAL A 184 9.61 -3.80 -0.28
C VAL A 184 9.22 -4.97 -1.19
N ASN A 185 9.51 -6.21 -0.76
CA ASN A 185 9.15 -7.41 -1.52
C ASN A 185 7.63 -7.56 -1.66
N ASN A 186 6.85 -7.34 -0.59
CA ASN A 186 5.40 -7.42 -0.62
C ASN A 186 4.79 -6.43 -1.64
N LEU A 187 5.24 -5.17 -1.60
CA LEU A 187 4.72 -4.10 -2.46
C LEU A 187 5.13 -4.23 -3.94
N THR A 188 6.22 -4.94 -4.22
CA THR A 188 6.82 -5.06 -5.57
C THR A 188 6.67 -6.44 -6.18
N ASN A 189 5.85 -7.30 -5.57
CA ASN A 189 5.65 -8.67 -6.02
C ASN A 189 4.82 -8.79 -7.31
N SER A 190 4.71 -7.78 -8.17
CA SER A 190 3.89 -7.88 -9.40
C SER A 190 4.46 -8.88 -10.41
N ASN A 191 5.78 -9.06 -10.42
CA ASN A 191 6.45 -10.07 -11.24
C ASN A 191 6.60 -11.44 -10.54
N GLY A 192 6.16 -11.58 -9.28
CA GLY A 192 6.14 -12.85 -8.56
C GLY A 192 7.51 -13.41 -8.16
N THR A 193 7.69 -13.73 -6.88
CA THR A 193 8.45 -14.93 -6.44
C THR A 193 7.52 -16.12 -6.14
N THR A 194 6.20 -15.96 -6.34
CA THR A 194 5.15 -16.96 -6.11
C THR A 194 4.30 -17.22 -7.36
N ASN A 195 3.62 -18.38 -7.42
CA ASN A 195 2.86 -18.85 -8.60
C ASN A 195 1.69 -17.94 -9.02
N ILE A 196 1.15 -17.11 -8.14
CA ILE A 196 0.20 -16.04 -8.49
C ILE A 196 0.54 -14.82 -7.62
N PRO A 197 1.03 -13.73 -8.22
CA PRO A 197 1.24 -12.50 -7.49
C PRO A 197 -0.08 -11.89 -7.01
N LEU A 198 -0.06 -11.20 -5.86
CA LEU A 198 -1.26 -10.63 -5.22
C LEU A 198 -1.20 -9.10 -5.11
N SER A 199 -0.21 -8.46 -5.72
CA SER A 199 0.03 -7.02 -5.60
C SER A 199 -1.13 -6.19 -6.12
N SER A 200 -1.80 -6.61 -7.21
CA SER A 200 -3.00 -5.91 -7.71
C SER A 200 -4.18 -5.92 -6.73
N TYR A 201 -4.17 -6.79 -5.72
CA TYR A 201 -5.19 -6.83 -4.66
C TYR A 201 -4.77 -6.01 -3.43
N GLY A 202 -3.52 -5.56 -3.34
CA GLY A 202 -2.94 -4.96 -2.13
C GLY A 202 -2.70 -5.98 -1.02
N LEU A 203 -2.36 -7.22 -1.40
CA LEU A 203 -2.15 -8.35 -0.51
C LEU A 203 -0.78 -8.99 -0.74
N SER A 204 -0.26 -9.67 0.28
CA SER A 204 0.96 -10.46 0.23
C SER A 204 0.79 -11.82 0.92
N ILE A 205 1.78 -12.70 0.71
CA ILE A 205 1.83 -14.03 1.35
C ILE A 205 2.78 -13.95 2.56
N THR A 206 2.29 -14.36 3.72
CA THR A 206 3.08 -14.47 4.95
C THR A 206 4.03 -15.67 4.87
N GLN A 207 5.00 -15.73 5.79
CA GLN A 207 5.88 -16.89 5.93
C GLN A 207 5.12 -18.21 6.22
N LYS A 208 3.91 -18.12 6.78
CA LYS A 208 3.04 -19.28 7.06
C LYS A 208 2.28 -19.76 5.81
N GLY A 209 2.36 -19.04 4.69
CA GLY A 209 1.59 -19.33 3.48
C GLY A 209 0.16 -18.79 3.51
N ASP A 210 -0.15 -17.89 4.44
CA ASP A 210 -1.43 -17.17 4.49
C ASP A 210 -1.36 -15.92 3.61
N ALA A 211 -2.45 -15.57 2.95
CA ALA A 211 -2.58 -14.27 2.28
C ALA A 211 -3.20 -13.24 3.25
N GLN A 212 -2.65 -12.03 3.29
CA GLN A 212 -3.11 -10.94 4.14
C GLN A 212 -3.02 -9.59 3.42
N SER A 213 -3.70 -8.56 3.94
CA SER A 213 -3.50 -7.18 3.48
C SER A 213 -2.10 -6.69 3.86
N ASP A 214 -1.47 -5.91 2.99
CA ASP A 214 -0.15 -5.32 3.28
C ASP A 214 -0.18 -4.34 4.45
N CYS A 215 -1.37 -3.91 4.89
CA CYS A 215 -1.54 -3.07 6.07
C CYS A 215 -2.32 -3.75 7.20
N ALA A 216 -2.44 -5.07 7.18
CA ALA A 216 -2.96 -5.86 8.29
C ALA A 216 -2.11 -5.69 9.56
N PRO A 217 -2.64 -5.98 10.77
CA PRO A 217 -1.87 -6.10 11.99
C PRO A 217 -0.60 -6.93 11.78
N GLU A 218 0.52 -6.48 12.32
CA GLU A 218 1.82 -7.15 12.21
C GLU A 218 2.35 -7.34 10.77
N ALA A 219 1.65 -6.84 9.74
CA ALA A 219 2.16 -6.84 8.38
C ALA A 219 3.46 -6.02 8.32
N PRO A 220 4.51 -6.50 7.65
CA PRO A 220 5.79 -5.79 7.58
C PRO A 220 5.68 -4.34 7.08
N CYS A 221 4.72 -4.05 6.18
CA CYS A 221 4.51 -2.68 5.72
C CYS A 221 3.73 -1.79 6.69
N LEU A 222 2.94 -2.36 7.61
CA LEU A 222 2.38 -1.60 8.72
C LEU A 222 3.46 -1.31 9.76
N VAL A 223 4.29 -2.31 10.11
CA VAL A 223 5.44 -2.15 11.03
C VAL A 223 6.47 -1.16 10.48
N PHE A 224 6.66 -1.12 9.16
CA PHE A 224 7.53 -0.14 8.50
C PHE A 224 7.19 1.31 8.90
N ASN A 225 5.92 1.63 9.18
CA ASN A 225 5.53 2.98 9.58
C ASN A 225 6.25 3.45 10.86
N ASP A 226 6.53 2.53 11.79
CA ASP A 226 7.22 2.83 13.04
C ASP A 226 8.69 3.20 12.81
N LEU A 227 9.28 2.80 11.67
CA LEU A 227 10.64 3.17 11.31
C LEU A 227 10.78 4.68 11.07
N PHE A 228 9.70 5.39 10.76
CA PHE A 228 9.73 6.85 10.66
C PHE A 228 9.87 7.56 12.01
N ASP A 229 9.71 6.86 13.14
CA ASP A 229 9.95 7.39 14.49
C ASP A 229 11.42 7.25 14.93
N GLY A 230 12.34 7.44 13.98
CA GLY A 230 13.78 7.50 14.21
C GLY A 230 14.63 6.37 13.63
N PRO A 231 14.24 5.08 13.60
CA PRO A 231 15.06 4.02 13.03
C PRO A 231 15.52 4.30 11.58
N LEU A 232 14.60 4.69 10.69
CA LEU A 232 14.90 5.02 9.31
C LEU A 232 15.84 6.22 9.20
N GLU A 233 15.69 7.23 10.07
CA GLU A 233 16.60 8.38 10.13
C GLU A 233 18.03 7.95 10.53
N LYS A 234 18.16 7.06 11.53
CA LYS A 234 19.46 6.50 11.94
C LYS A 234 20.11 5.71 10.81
N ILE A 235 19.33 4.90 10.09
CA ILE A 235 19.79 4.17 8.90
C ILE A 235 20.23 5.18 7.82
N ALA A 236 19.44 6.24 7.58
CA ALA A 236 19.75 7.27 6.59
C ALA A 236 21.06 8.01 6.88
N ILE A 237 21.32 8.33 8.15
CA ILE A 237 22.58 8.94 8.58
C ILE A 237 23.75 7.96 8.40
N LYS A 238 23.60 6.72 8.88
CA LYS A 238 24.63 5.66 8.76
C LYS A 238 24.99 5.38 7.30
N CYS A 239 23.99 5.35 6.44
CA CYS A 239 24.11 5.02 5.02
C CYS A 239 24.24 6.24 4.13
N GLY A 240 24.43 7.45 4.66
CA GLY A 240 24.78 8.65 3.88
C GLY A 240 23.66 9.26 3.04
N PHE A 241 22.40 8.86 3.23
CA PHE A 241 21.26 9.35 2.43
C PHE A 241 20.28 10.26 3.19
N GLU A 242 20.61 10.67 4.42
CA GLU A 242 19.80 11.61 5.25
C GLU A 242 19.29 12.81 4.45
N GLN A 243 20.15 13.50 3.70
CA GLN A 243 19.75 14.67 2.91
C GLN A 243 18.74 14.32 1.82
N LYS A 244 18.81 13.14 1.23
CA LYS A 244 17.85 12.69 0.20
C LYS A 244 16.49 12.42 0.83
N LEU A 245 16.48 11.81 2.01
CA LEU A 245 15.26 11.58 2.81
C LEU A 245 14.62 12.91 3.24
N ASP A 246 15.41 13.87 3.72
CA ASP A 246 14.93 15.22 4.08
C ASP A 246 14.32 15.94 2.87
N ARG A 247 15.01 15.91 1.72
CA ARG A 247 14.52 16.49 0.47
C ARG A 247 13.22 15.85 0.01
N MET A 248 13.06 14.53 0.13
CA MET A 248 11.79 13.87 -0.16
C MET A 248 10.64 14.44 0.69
N VAL A 249 10.87 14.59 2.00
CA VAL A 249 9.83 15.09 2.91
C VAL A 249 9.53 16.57 2.67
N ARG A 250 10.53 17.40 2.35
CA ARG A 250 10.36 18.86 2.24
C ARG A 250 10.02 19.40 0.86
N GLU A 251 10.54 18.77 -0.19
CA GLU A 251 10.52 19.31 -1.55
C GLU A 251 9.50 18.62 -2.45
N THR A 252 8.85 17.55 -1.97
CA THR A 252 7.92 16.73 -2.76
C THR A 252 6.50 16.74 -2.20
N SER A 253 5.59 16.04 -2.88
CA SER A 253 4.20 15.89 -2.42
C SER A 253 4.05 14.88 -1.27
N PHE A 254 5.15 14.29 -0.77
CA PHE A 254 5.15 13.21 0.20
C PHE A 254 4.35 13.50 1.49
N PRO A 255 4.44 14.68 2.15
CA PRO A 255 3.66 14.95 3.36
C PRO A 255 2.14 14.93 3.12
N GLN A 256 1.69 15.50 2.00
CA GLN A 256 0.27 15.49 1.64
C GLN A 256 -0.22 14.06 1.33
N LEU A 257 0.64 13.23 0.73
CA LEU A 257 0.31 11.83 0.48
C LEU A 257 0.20 11.04 1.80
N ILE A 258 1.09 11.29 2.77
CA ILE A 258 1.02 10.70 4.11
C ILE A 258 -0.30 11.03 4.80
N GLU A 259 -0.73 12.29 4.77
CA GLU A 259 -1.99 12.72 5.41
C GLU A 259 -3.20 11.93 4.85
N ASN A 260 -3.29 11.80 3.52
CA ASN A 260 -4.33 11.02 2.86
C ASN A 260 -4.20 9.51 3.13
N ALA A 261 -2.96 9.00 3.14
CA ALA A 261 -2.64 7.59 3.39
C ALA A 261 -3.07 7.17 4.80
N ASN A 262 -2.71 7.96 5.81
CA ASN A 262 -3.02 7.69 7.22
C ASN A 262 -4.53 7.64 7.47
N GLY A 263 -5.28 8.60 6.94
CA GLY A 263 -6.73 8.62 7.05
C GLY A 263 -7.38 7.35 6.48
N CYS A 264 -6.94 6.92 5.30
CA CYS A 264 -7.45 5.71 4.67
C CYS A 264 -7.05 4.43 5.41
N GLN A 265 -5.79 4.33 5.85
CA GLN A 265 -5.29 3.18 6.58
C GLN A 265 -6.04 2.99 7.90
N GLN A 266 -6.21 4.06 8.67
CA GLN A 266 -6.97 4.04 9.93
C GLN A 266 -8.42 3.67 9.70
N PHE A 267 -9.05 4.22 8.66
CA PHE A 267 -10.41 3.86 8.28
C PHE A 267 -10.53 2.37 7.97
N GLY A 268 -9.66 1.84 7.10
CA GLY A 268 -9.67 0.42 6.74
C GLY A 268 -9.46 -0.49 7.95
N ILE A 269 -8.50 -0.19 8.82
CA ILE A 269 -8.27 -0.95 10.06
C ILE A 269 -9.50 -0.92 10.95
N LYS A 270 -10.09 0.26 11.19
CA LYS A 270 -11.22 0.42 12.10
C LYS A 270 -12.48 -0.29 11.58
N GLU A 271 -12.85 -0.08 10.33
CA GLU A 271 -14.11 -0.58 9.77
C GLU A 271 -14.10 -2.09 9.51
N THR A 272 -12.92 -2.69 9.37
CA THR A 272 -12.78 -4.12 9.01
C THR A 272 -12.12 -4.95 10.12
N ASN A 273 -12.19 -4.47 11.36
CA ASN A 273 -11.64 -5.14 12.55
C ASN A 273 -10.15 -5.53 12.37
N GLY A 274 -9.39 -4.69 11.68
CA GLY A 274 -7.97 -4.90 11.39
C GLY A 274 -7.66 -5.49 10.01
N ALA A 275 -8.61 -6.02 9.24
CA ALA A 275 -8.31 -6.62 7.93
C ALA A 275 -7.65 -5.64 6.95
N CYS A 276 -7.83 -4.34 7.18
CA CYS A 276 -7.24 -3.25 6.41
C CYS A 276 -7.56 -3.36 4.91
N ILE A 277 -8.85 -3.55 4.65
CA ILE A 277 -9.47 -3.52 3.31
C ILE A 277 -10.51 -2.39 3.27
N VAL A 278 -10.90 -1.97 2.07
CA VAL A 278 -11.87 -0.89 1.88
C VAL A 278 -12.85 -1.21 0.77
N GLU A 279 -14.14 -1.10 1.07
CA GLU A 279 -15.22 -1.27 0.10
C GLU A 279 -15.57 0.07 -0.57
N PRO A 280 -15.58 0.16 -1.92
CA PRO A 280 -16.02 1.37 -2.61
C PRO A 280 -17.53 1.60 -2.45
N VAL A 281 -17.92 2.86 -2.33
CA VAL A 281 -19.32 3.30 -2.31
C VAL A 281 -19.78 3.52 -3.75
N CYS A 282 -20.80 2.79 -4.17
CA CYS A 282 -21.36 2.88 -5.52
C CYS A 282 -22.73 3.57 -5.48
N SER A 283 -22.94 4.58 -6.34
CA SER A 283 -24.27 5.17 -6.51
C SER A 283 -25.26 4.10 -7.01
N SER A 284 -26.39 3.95 -6.31
CA SER A 284 -27.52 3.21 -6.84
C SER A 284 -28.11 4.03 -8.00
N ARG A 285 -28.54 3.40 -9.10
CA ARG A 285 -29.10 4.11 -10.27
C ARG A 285 -30.54 4.63 -10.04
N TYR A 286 -30.95 4.76 -8.78
CA TYR A 286 -32.27 5.20 -8.33
C TYR A 286 -32.12 6.46 -7.47
N ASP A 287 -31.66 7.54 -8.10
CA ASP A 287 -31.91 8.93 -7.66
C ASP A 287 -32.67 9.66 -8.78
#